data_AF-A0A7C5KG90-F1
#
_entry.id   AF-A0A7C5KG90-F1
#
_cell.length_a   1.000
_cell.length_b   1.000
_cell.length_c   1.000
_cell.angle_alpha   90.00
_cell.angle_beta   90.00
_cell.angle_gamma   90.00
#
_symmetry.space_group_name_H-M   'P 1'
#
loop_
_entity.id
_entity.type
_entity.pdbx_description
1 polymer ?
#
loop_
_entity_poly.entity_id
_entity_poly.type
_entity_poly.pdbx_seq_one_letter_code
_entity_poly.pdbx_strand_id
1 'polypeptide(L)'
;MDSFRNLPHLPGAALLLSATLFPWTLPAAAEMPNACPIDGCQVKITDARRAGDEVELTFDANFQPDVARNHFHVWWGELYKVRQVGRNAKAQFGVTQGRWHRHDDYPRYVTRNAASTAQRKGATTLCVTAADGGHNVLDPSLYHCVDVSALLPPS
;
A
#
# COMPACT_ATOMS: atom_id res chain seq x y z
N MET A 1 62.90 31.71 -7.41
CA MET A 1 62.92 32.52 -6.17
C MET A 1 62.01 33.69 -6.40
N ASP A 2 60.99 33.72 -5.55
CA ASP A 2 59.85 34.63 -5.49
C ASP A 2 60.24 36.11 -5.54
N SER A 3 59.39 36.93 -6.15
CA SER A 3 58.76 38.04 -5.42
C SER A 3 58.00 39.04 -6.28
N PHE A 4 56.78 39.30 -5.82
CA PHE A 4 56.05 40.57 -5.84
C PHE A 4 55.80 41.28 -7.17
N ARG A 5 54.55 41.19 -7.62
CA ARG A 5 53.87 42.35 -8.24
C ARG A 5 52.57 42.67 -7.51
N ASN A 6 52.60 43.87 -6.92
CA ASN A 6 51.47 44.60 -6.37
C ASN A 6 50.40 44.88 -7.43
N LEU A 7 49.15 44.83 -6.98
CA LEU A 7 47.93 45.33 -7.64
C LEU A 7 47.99 46.86 -7.84
N PRO A 8 47.17 47.43 -8.74
CA PRO A 8 45.93 48.03 -8.23
C PRO A 8 44.68 47.87 -9.10
N HIS A 9 43.57 47.70 -8.38
CA HIS A 9 42.21 48.18 -8.58
C HIS A 9 41.69 48.51 -9.99
N LEU A 10 40.56 47.86 -10.35
CA LEU A 10 39.35 48.55 -10.80
C LEU A 10 38.08 47.82 -10.29
N PRO A 11 37.01 48.56 -9.97
CA PRO A 11 35.77 48.05 -9.37
C PRO A 11 34.79 47.62 -10.45
N GLY A 12 33.90 46.68 -10.14
CA GLY A 12 32.71 46.52 -10.96
C GLY A 12 31.95 45.21 -10.78
N ALA A 13 30.64 45.37 -10.58
CA ALA A 13 29.60 44.37 -10.76
C ALA A 13 29.51 43.29 -9.67
N ALA A 14 28.91 43.66 -8.54
CA ALA A 14 28.08 42.73 -7.78
C ALA A 14 26.88 42.31 -8.66
N LEU A 15 26.99 41.16 -9.32
CA LEU A 15 25.86 40.45 -9.90
C LEU A 15 25.06 39.82 -8.76
N LEU A 16 23.97 40.49 -8.36
CA LEU A 16 22.93 39.90 -7.53
C LEU A 16 22.22 38.82 -8.35
N LEU A 17 22.66 37.58 -8.21
CA LEU A 17 21.89 36.40 -8.62
C LEU A 17 20.70 36.25 -7.67
N SER A 18 19.58 36.89 -8.02
CA SER A 18 18.28 36.60 -7.43
C SER A 18 17.87 35.18 -7.84
N ALA A 19 18.23 34.21 -7.02
CA ALA A 19 17.65 32.88 -7.08
C ALA A 19 16.18 32.99 -6.66
N THR A 20 15.28 33.12 -7.64
CA THR A 20 13.85 32.93 -7.41
C THR A 20 13.64 31.46 -7.05
N LEU A 21 13.60 31.19 -5.75
CA LEU A 21 13.05 29.96 -5.19
C LEU A 21 11.58 29.92 -5.61
N PHE A 22 11.27 29.20 -6.69
CA PHE A 22 9.90 28.80 -6.97
C PHE A 22 9.54 27.76 -5.91
N PRO A 23 8.62 28.03 -4.97
CA PRO A 23 8.09 26.98 -4.13
C PRO A 23 7.26 26.08 -5.03
N TRP A 24 7.80 24.92 -5.40
CA TRP A 24 7.00 23.83 -5.92
C TRP A 24 6.17 23.34 -4.73
N THR A 25 5.03 23.97 -4.48
CA THR A 25 4.02 23.43 -3.59
C THR A 25 3.48 22.17 -4.28
N LEU A 26 4.09 21.03 -3.98
CA LEU A 26 3.46 19.74 -4.22
C LEU A 26 2.11 19.77 -3.49
N PRO A 27 1.00 19.36 -4.15
CA PRO A 27 -0.26 19.25 -3.44
C PRO A 27 -0.07 18.26 -2.30
N ALA A 28 -0.36 18.70 -1.07
CA ALA A 28 -0.45 17.80 0.07
C ALA A 28 -1.50 16.74 -0.27
N ALA A 29 -1.10 15.46 -0.29
CA ALA A 29 -2.07 14.38 -0.32
C ALA A 29 -2.99 14.58 0.90
N ALA A 30 -4.29 14.78 0.66
CA ALA A 30 -5.23 14.97 1.74
C ALA A 30 -5.16 13.75 2.68
N GLU A 31 -4.82 13.99 3.94
CA GLU A 31 -4.71 12.94 4.95
C GLU A 31 -6.12 12.38 5.21
N MET A 32 -6.38 11.14 4.78
CA MET A 32 -7.68 10.52 4.96
C MET A 32 -7.84 10.07 6.42
N PRO A 33 -9.06 10.11 7.00
CA PRO A 33 -9.28 9.53 8.31
C PRO A 33 -9.16 7.99 8.24
N ASN A 34 -8.67 7.36 9.32
CA ASN A 34 -8.71 5.90 9.47
C ASN A 34 -10.12 5.36 9.84
N ALA A 35 -11.08 6.24 10.11
CA ALA A 35 -12.45 5.84 10.40
C ALA A 35 -13.19 5.39 9.13
N CYS A 36 -14.05 4.39 9.24
CA CYS A 36 -14.92 3.98 8.14
C CYS A 36 -16.01 5.04 7.92
N PRO A 37 -16.27 5.44 6.66
CA PRO A 37 -17.49 6.18 6.30
C PRO A 37 -18.76 5.39 6.61
N ILE A 38 -19.92 6.03 6.44
CA ILE A 38 -21.24 5.41 6.67
C ILE A 38 -21.46 4.16 5.79
N ASP A 39 -20.90 4.15 4.59
CA ASP A 39 -20.96 3.03 3.64
C ASP A 39 -19.89 1.95 3.90
N GLY A 40 -19.24 1.99 5.07
CA GLY A 40 -18.19 1.07 5.48
C GLY A 40 -16.80 1.39 4.92
N CYS A 41 -15.80 0.72 5.49
CA CYS A 41 -14.42 0.76 4.98
C CYS A 41 -14.32 -0.07 3.71
N GLN A 42 -14.12 0.59 2.57
CA GLN A 42 -14.00 -0.03 1.27
C GLN A 42 -12.55 0.03 0.79
N VAL A 43 -12.11 -1.05 0.18
CA VAL A 43 -10.80 -1.16 -0.47
C VAL A 43 -10.97 -1.95 -1.76
N LYS A 44 -10.41 -1.43 -2.85
CA LYS A 44 -10.40 -2.06 -4.18
C LYS A 44 -8.97 -2.22 -4.65
N ILE A 45 -8.72 -3.28 -5.40
CA ILE A 45 -7.48 -3.46 -6.15
C ILE A 45 -7.69 -2.80 -7.50
N THR A 46 -6.98 -1.70 -7.76
CA THR A 46 -7.13 -0.93 -9.00
C THR A 46 -6.09 -1.29 -10.05
N ASP A 47 -4.96 -1.84 -9.63
CA ASP A 47 -3.91 -2.34 -10.53
C ASP A 47 -3.15 -3.50 -9.87
N ALA A 48 -2.60 -4.38 -10.70
CA ALA A 48 -1.72 -5.46 -10.27
C ALA A 48 -0.60 -5.64 -11.29
N ARG A 49 0.64 -5.78 -10.80
CA ARG A 49 1.82 -5.95 -11.65
C ARG A 49 2.83 -6.91 -11.04
N ARG A 50 3.66 -7.51 -11.87
CA ARG A 50 4.76 -8.36 -11.43
C ARG A 50 5.82 -7.53 -10.68
N ALA A 51 6.27 -8.03 -9.53
CA ALA A 51 7.35 -7.45 -8.74
C ALA A 51 8.34 -8.55 -8.34
N GLY A 52 9.26 -8.89 -9.24
CA GLY A 52 10.12 -10.07 -9.09
C GLY A 52 9.29 -11.35 -9.11
N ASP A 53 9.44 -12.16 -8.05
CA ASP A 53 8.65 -13.39 -7.85
C ASP A 53 7.30 -13.13 -7.15
N GLU A 54 7.06 -11.91 -6.72
CA GLU A 54 5.83 -11.47 -6.04
C GLU A 54 4.96 -10.60 -6.96
N VAL A 55 3.78 -10.23 -6.47
CA VAL A 55 2.83 -9.34 -7.14
C VAL A 55 2.73 -8.04 -6.34
N GLU A 56 2.89 -6.89 -7.00
CA GLU A 56 2.53 -5.60 -6.41
C GLU A 56 1.07 -5.28 -6.74
N LEU A 57 0.29 -4.96 -5.72
CA LEU A 57 -1.08 -4.47 -5.82
C LEU A 57 -1.10 -2.97 -5.56
N THR A 58 -1.92 -2.26 -6.34
CA THR A 58 -2.32 -0.88 -6.03
C THR A 58 -3.75 -0.87 -5.54
N PHE A 59 -3.99 -0.14 -4.46
CA PHE A 59 -5.31 0.00 -3.85
C PHE A 59 -5.89 1.39 -4.02
N ASP A 60 -7.22 1.43 -4.09
CA ASP A 60 -8.05 2.59 -3.80
C ASP A 60 -8.89 2.28 -2.56
N ALA A 61 -8.81 3.14 -1.54
CA ALA A 61 -9.51 2.97 -0.28
C ALA A 61 -10.12 4.28 0.21
N ASN A 62 -11.27 4.19 0.88
CA ASN A 62 -11.98 5.36 1.44
C ASN A 62 -11.59 5.66 2.89
N PHE A 63 -10.47 5.12 3.37
CA PHE A 63 -9.91 5.33 4.69
C PHE A 63 -8.39 5.20 4.63
N GLN A 64 -7.68 5.87 5.54
CA GLN A 64 -6.24 5.72 5.69
C GLN A 64 -5.93 4.47 6.53
N PRO A 65 -5.30 3.42 5.99
CA PRO A 65 -5.01 2.21 6.76
C PRO A 65 -3.91 2.44 7.81
N ASP A 66 -4.05 1.72 8.93
CA ASP A 66 -3.11 1.65 10.07
C ASP A 66 -3.36 0.31 10.78
N VAL A 67 -2.35 -0.57 10.85
CA VAL A 67 -2.51 -1.91 11.45
C VAL A 67 -2.92 -1.90 12.93
N ALA A 68 -2.69 -0.81 13.66
CA ALA A 68 -3.17 -0.63 15.04
C ALA A 68 -4.65 -0.26 15.10
N ARG A 69 -5.25 0.08 13.96
CA ARG A 69 -6.64 0.50 13.78
C ARG A 69 -7.22 -0.22 12.54
N ASN A 70 -7.97 0.49 11.69
CA ASN A 70 -8.50 -0.12 10.47
C ASN A 70 -7.39 -0.31 9.43
N HIS A 71 -7.30 -1.48 8.81
CA HIS A 71 -6.25 -1.84 7.86
C HIS A 71 -6.72 -2.90 6.86
N PHE A 72 -5.80 -3.46 6.07
CA PHE A 72 -6.12 -4.41 5.01
C PHE A 72 -5.71 -5.84 5.35
N HIS A 73 -6.55 -6.78 4.92
CA HIS A 73 -6.20 -8.20 4.83
C HIS A 73 -6.16 -8.62 3.37
N VAL A 74 -5.03 -9.20 2.93
CA VAL A 74 -4.86 -9.78 1.58
C VAL A 74 -4.70 -11.29 1.67
N TRP A 75 -5.35 -12.02 0.75
CA TRP A 75 -5.30 -13.49 0.69
C TRP A 75 -5.51 -14.05 -0.72
N TRP A 76 -5.22 -15.34 -0.90
CA TRP A 76 -5.50 -16.11 -2.11
C TRP A 76 -6.95 -16.63 -2.12
N GLY A 77 -7.76 -16.15 -3.06
CA GLY A 77 -9.23 -16.28 -3.07
C GLY A 77 -9.78 -17.70 -3.23
N GLU A 78 -9.00 -18.58 -3.87
CA GLU A 78 -9.32 -20.00 -4.02
C GLU A 78 -9.08 -20.77 -2.71
N LEU A 79 -8.14 -20.32 -1.88
CA LEU A 79 -7.77 -21.01 -0.64
C LEU A 79 -8.72 -20.69 0.50
N TYR A 80 -9.21 -19.45 0.59
CA TYR A 80 -10.05 -18.99 1.71
C TYR A 80 -11.13 -18.02 1.25
N LYS A 81 -12.27 -18.03 1.95
CA LYS A 81 -13.33 -17.03 1.78
C LYS A 81 -13.12 -15.86 2.73
N VAL A 82 -13.70 -14.70 2.41
CA VAL A 82 -13.63 -13.47 3.22
C VAL A 82 -13.96 -13.67 4.71
N ARG A 83 -14.95 -14.51 5.03
CA ARG A 83 -15.31 -14.85 6.43
C ARG A 83 -14.24 -15.65 7.19
N GLN A 84 -13.25 -16.21 6.50
CA GLN A 84 -12.17 -16.98 7.09
C GLN A 84 -10.92 -16.14 7.35
N VAL A 85 -10.83 -14.92 6.81
CA VAL A 85 -9.61 -14.09 6.85
C VAL A 85 -9.65 -13.03 7.94
N GLY A 86 -10.06 -13.41 9.15
CA GLY A 86 -10.06 -12.54 10.32
C GLY A 86 -10.09 -13.35 11.62
N ARG A 87 -9.69 -12.74 12.74
CA ARG A 87 -9.73 -13.39 14.06
C ARG A 87 -11.16 -13.70 14.51
N ASN A 88 -12.13 -12.95 14.00
CA ASN A 88 -13.57 -13.19 14.19
C ASN A 88 -14.13 -14.38 13.38
N ALA A 89 -13.33 -15.09 12.58
CA ALA A 89 -13.79 -16.21 11.74
C ALA A 89 -14.68 -17.22 12.51
N LYS A 90 -14.18 -17.70 13.66
CA LYS A 90 -14.93 -18.68 14.46
C LYS A 90 -16.06 -18.04 15.25
N ALA A 91 -15.77 -16.95 15.96
CA ALA A 91 -16.69 -16.35 16.92
C ALA A 91 -17.90 -15.67 16.25
N GLN A 92 -17.69 -15.03 15.08
CA GLN A 92 -18.74 -14.26 14.39
C GLN A 92 -19.36 -15.04 13.22
N PHE A 93 -18.57 -15.86 12.52
CA PHE A 93 -19.03 -16.53 11.30
C PHE A 93 -19.10 -18.06 11.41
N GLY A 94 -18.68 -18.64 12.53
CA GLY A 94 -18.74 -20.09 12.77
C GLY A 94 -17.76 -20.93 11.94
N VAL A 95 -16.88 -20.30 11.15
CA VAL A 95 -15.97 -20.98 10.21
C VAL A 95 -14.56 -21.11 10.77
N THR A 96 -13.79 -22.08 10.25
CA THR A 96 -12.38 -22.23 10.58
C THR A 96 -11.57 -21.09 9.97
N GLN A 97 -10.75 -20.47 10.81
CA GLN A 97 -9.83 -19.40 10.44
C GLN A 97 -8.85 -19.88 9.35
N GLY A 98 -8.74 -19.09 8.28
CA GLY A 98 -7.83 -19.32 7.17
C GLY A 98 -6.46 -18.67 7.37
N ARG A 99 -5.82 -18.32 6.25
CA ARG A 99 -4.54 -17.59 6.23
C ARG A 99 -4.70 -16.32 5.39
N TRP A 100 -4.10 -15.23 5.86
CA TRP A 100 -4.10 -13.92 5.23
C TRP A 100 -2.92 -13.11 5.73
N HIS A 101 -2.58 -12.05 5.00
CA HIS A 101 -1.60 -11.08 5.44
C HIS A 101 -2.30 -9.79 5.86
N ARG A 102 -2.04 -9.35 7.10
CA ARG A 102 -2.42 -8.02 7.58
C ARG A 102 -1.34 -7.00 7.20
N HIS A 103 -1.74 -5.82 6.75
CA HIS A 103 -0.83 -4.71 6.50
C HIS A 103 -1.59 -3.39 6.34
N ASP A 104 -0.86 -2.29 6.32
CA ASP A 104 -1.32 -0.93 6.07
C ASP A 104 -0.55 -0.22 4.94
N ASP A 105 0.26 -0.95 4.17
CA ASP A 105 0.95 -0.37 3.00
C ASP A 105 -0.06 0.17 1.98
N TYR A 106 -0.02 1.48 1.72
CA TYR A 106 -0.96 2.18 0.84
C TYR A 106 -0.27 3.35 0.12
N PRO A 107 -0.55 3.58 -1.18
CA PRO A 107 -1.49 2.82 -2.03
C PRO A 107 -0.91 1.52 -2.57
N ARG A 108 0.37 1.21 -2.33
CA ARG A 108 1.06 0.07 -2.94
C ARG A 108 1.48 -0.97 -1.90
N TYR A 109 1.29 -2.23 -2.25
CA TYR A 109 1.67 -3.38 -1.44
C TYR A 109 2.28 -4.47 -2.31
N VAL A 110 3.45 -4.97 -1.93
CA VAL A 110 4.03 -6.17 -2.55
C VAL A 110 3.65 -7.39 -1.71
N THR A 111 3.13 -8.43 -2.38
CA THR A 111 2.73 -9.67 -1.71
C THR A 111 3.88 -10.26 -0.89
N ARG A 112 3.54 -10.74 0.30
CA ARG A 112 4.47 -11.34 1.27
C ARG A 112 3.71 -12.17 2.29
N ASN A 113 4.43 -12.94 3.09
CA ASN A 113 3.86 -13.79 4.13
C ASN A 113 2.76 -14.70 3.56
N ALA A 114 1.58 -14.77 4.18
CA ALA A 114 0.49 -15.63 3.73
C ALA A 114 -0.09 -15.25 2.34
N ALA A 115 0.14 -14.03 1.86
CA ALA A 115 -0.25 -13.59 0.53
C ALA A 115 0.86 -13.77 -0.52
N SER A 116 2.07 -14.21 -0.11
CA SER A 116 3.19 -14.48 -1.02
C SER A 116 2.78 -15.48 -2.12
N THR A 117 3.32 -15.32 -3.32
CA THR A 117 3.16 -16.27 -4.43
C THR A 117 3.67 -17.67 -4.07
N ALA A 118 4.66 -17.78 -3.18
CA ALA A 118 5.14 -19.06 -2.66
C ALA A 118 4.09 -19.81 -1.82
N GLN A 119 3.08 -19.11 -1.28
CA GLN A 119 2.02 -19.69 -0.45
C GLN A 119 0.74 -20.02 -1.24
N ARG A 120 0.68 -19.69 -2.54
CA ARG A 120 -0.55 -19.70 -3.33
C ARG A 120 -1.14 -21.08 -3.59
N LYS A 121 -0.33 -22.16 -3.55
CA LYS A 121 -0.78 -23.54 -3.79
C LYS A 121 -1.63 -23.69 -5.08
N GLY A 122 -1.19 -23.04 -6.15
CA GLY A 122 -1.89 -23.03 -7.44
C GLY A 122 -2.96 -21.96 -7.60
N ALA A 123 -3.35 -21.24 -6.54
CA ALA A 123 -4.27 -20.11 -6.62
C ALA A 123 -3.77 -19.02 -7.58
N THR A 124 -4.72 -18.34 -8.24
CA THR A 124 -4.45 -17.24 -9.17
C THR A 124 -5.21 -15.96 -8.84
N THR A 125 -6.08 -15.98 -7.84
CA THR A 125 -6.86 -14.81 -7.46
C THR A 125 -6.33 -14.20 -6.17
N LEU A 126 -5.99 -12.91 -6.19
CA LEU A 126 -5.71 -12.14 -4.98
C LEU A 126 -6.93 -11.33 -4.57
N CYS A 127 -7.26 -11.37 -3.29
CA CYS A 127 -8.40 -10.67 -2.71
C CYS A 127 -7.96 -9.74 -1.57
N VAL A 128 -8.72 -8.68 -1.34
CA VAL A 128 -8.53 -7.71 -0.26
C VAL A 128 -9.85 -7.36 0.43
N THR A 129 -9.80 -7.12 1.73
CA THR A 129 -10.91 -6.61 2.56
C THR A 129 -10.36 -5.73 3.69
N ALA A 130 -11.21 -4.91 4.29
CA ALA A 130 -10.87 -4.09 5.44
C ALA A 130 -11.06 -4.86 6.76
N ALA A 131 -10.18 -4.61 7.73
CA ALA A 131 -10.18 -5.20 9.05
C ALA A 131 -9.93 -4.14 10.14
N ASP A 132 -10.37 -4.42 11.37
CA ASP A 132 -10.16 -3.55 12.54
C ASP A 132 -8.81 -3.79 13.25
N GLY A 133 -8.47 -3.03 14.29
CA GLY A 133 -7.22 -3.19 15.04
C GLY A 133 -7.11 -4.53 15.78
N GLY A 134 -8.23 -5.25 15.93
CA GLY A 134 -8.28 -6.63 16.42
C GLY A 134 -7.99 -7.68 15.35
N HIS A 135 -7.75 -7.27 14.10
CA HIS A 135 -7.67 -8.12 12.91
C HIS A 135 -8.97 -8.91 12.66
N ASN A 136 -10.11 -8.33 12.96
CA ASN A 136 -11.42 -8.84 12.58
C ASN A 136 -11.82 -8.24 11.24
N VAL A 137 -12.40 -9.05 10.35
CA VAL A 137 -13.02 -8.53 9.14
C VAL A 137 -14.19 -7.63 9.54
N LEU A 138 -14.19 -6.38 9.05
CA LEU A 138 -15.21 -5.37 9.38
C LEU A 138 -16.57 -5.72 8.74
N ASP A 139 -16.56 -6.01 7.43
CA ASP A 139 -17.75 -6.38 6.69
C ASP A 139 -17.41 -7.47 5.64
N PRO A 140 -17.92 -8.71 5.80
CA PRO A 140 -17.64 -9.79 4.87
C PRO A 140 -18.33 -9.64 3.50
N SER A 141 -19.18 -8.63 3.30
CA SER A 141 -19.75 -8.28 1.99
C SER A 141 -18.88 -7.29 1.22
N LEU A 142 -17.94 -6.61 1.88
CA LEU A 142 -17.04 -5.62 1.29
C LEU A 142 -15.64 -6.22 1.08
N TYR A 143 -15.44 -6.81 -0.10
CA TYR A 143 -14.14 -7.30 -0.55
C TYR A 143 -14.00 -7.16 -2.06
N HIS A 144 -12.76 -7.14 -2.54
CA HIS A 144 -12.45 -7.12 -3.96
C HIS A 144 -11.42 -8.19 -4.30
N CYS A 145 -11.59 -8.86 -5.44
CA CYS A 145 -10.69 -9.90 -5.91
C CYS A 145 -10.32 -9.61 -7.38
N VAL A 146 -9.08 -9.91 -7.74
CA VAL A 146 -8.59 -9.83 -9.13
C VAL A 146 -7.85 -11.11 -9.49
N ASP A 147 -8.03 -11.58 -10.72
CA ASP A 147 -7.17 -12.63 -11.27
C ASP A 147 -5.80 -12.03 -11.59
N VAL A 148 -4.75 -12.69 -11.11
CA VAL A 148 -3.35 -12.30 -11.34
C VAL A 148 -2.57 -13.39 -12.06
N SER A 149 -3.27 -14.35 -12.71
CA SER A 149 -2.65 -15.52 -13.34
C SER A 149 -1.50 -15.17 -14.29
N ALA A 150 -1.67 -14.12 -15.10
CA ALA A 150 -0.67 -13.61 -16.04
C ALA A 150 0.58 -12.98 -15.37
N LEU A 151 0.50 -12.67 -14.07
CA LEU A 151 1.56 -12.02 -13.31
C LEU A 151 2.39 -13.00 -12.47
N LEU A 152 1.96 -14.26 -12.41
CA LEU A 152 2.61 -15.27 -11.57
C LEU A 152 3.86 -15.84 -12.24
N PRO A 153 4.92 -16.16 -11.48
CA PRO A 153 6.05 -16.90 -12.02
C PRO A 153 5.57 -18.26 -12.59
N PRO A 154 6.19 -18.74 -13.68
CA PRO A 154 5.90 -20.06 -14.22
C PRO A 154 6.14 -21.11 -13.14
N SER A 155 5.24 -22.10 -13.08
CA SER A 155 5.30 -23.25 -12.16
C SER A 155 6.39 -24.25 -12.54
#